data_AF-A0A931I292-F1
#
_entry.id   AF-A0A931I292-F1
#
_cell.length_a   1.000
_cell.length_b   1.000
_cell.length_c   1.000
_cell.angle_alpha   90.00
_cell.angle_beta   90.00
_cell.angle_gamma   90.00
#
_symmetry.space_group_name_H-M   'P 1'
#
loop_
_entity.id
_entity.type
_entity.pdbx_description
1 polymer ?
#
loop_
_entity_poly.entity_id
_entity_poly.type
_entity_poly.pdbx_seq_one_letter_code
_entity_poly.pdbx_strand_id
1 'polypeptide(L)' 'MPQLVLLAAAGAALYVAIRFIGREMERVSQEMSAKPVPIPVRRADAVRLERDPETGVYRPRR' A
#
# COMPACT_ATOMS: atom_id res chain seq x y z
N MET A 1 2.12 16.17 42.79
CA MET A 1 1.49 15.10 41.98
C MET A 1 2.31 14.89 40.70
N PRO A 2 3.48 14.22 40.78
CA PRO A 2 4.43 14.09 39.65
C PRO A 2 3.88 13.29 38.46
N GLN A 3 2.92 12.40 38.71
CA GLN A 3 2.29 11.55 37.70
C GLN A 3 1.51 12.36 36.64
N LEU A 4 0.84 13.44 37.06
CA LEU A 4 0.10 14.31 36.15
C LEU A 4 1.03 15.06 35.18
N VAL A 5 2.21 15.44 35.66
CA VAL A 5 3.24 16.11 34.84
C VAL A 5 3.79 15.15 33.79
N LEU A 6 4.07 13.90 34.18
CA LEU A 6 4.51 12.87 33.25
C LEU A 6 3.44 12.56 32.20
N LEU A 7 2.17 12.49 32.59
CA LEU A 7 1.07 12.24 31.66
C LEU A 7 0.91 13.38 30.64
N ALA A 8 1.02 14.63 31.10
CA ALA A 8 0.98 15.81 30.24
C ALA A 8 2.16 15.84 29.27
N ALA A 9 3.37 15.53 29.75
CA ALA A 9 4.56 15.45 28.92
C ALA A 9 4.46 14.34 27.85
N ALA A 10 3.95 13.17 28.22
CA ALA A 10 3.71 12.07 27.29
C ALA A 10 2.67 12.43 26.22
N GLY A 11 1.57 13.09 26.61
CA GLY A 11 0.54 13.56 25.67
C GLY A 11 1.08 14.61 24.69
N ALA A 12 1.91 15.56 25.18
CA ALA A 12 2.54 16.56 24.34
C ALA A 12 3.52 15.93 23.33
N ALA A 13 4.35 14.97 23.78
CA ALA A 13 5.27 14.24 22.91
C ALA A 13 4.52 13.46 21.82
N LEU A 14 3.43 12.78 22.18
CA LEU A 14 2.61 12.02 21.22
C LEU A 14 1.94 12.94 20.20
N TYR A 15 1.41 14.08 20.63
CA TYR A 15 0.79 15.06 19.73
C TYR A 15 1.77 15.58 18.69
N VAL A 16 2.99 15.95 19.11
CA VAL A 16 4.05 16.41 18.22
C VAL A 16 4.45 15.30 17.24
N ALA A 17 4.63 14.06 17.72
CA ALA A 17 4.96 12.93 16.87
C ALA A 17 3.92 12.73 15.76
N ILE A 18 2.64 12.68 16.09
CA ILE A 18 1.55 12.50 15.11
C ILE A 18 1.54 13.65 14.09
N ARG A 19 1.73 14.90 14.55
CA ARG A 19 1.75 16.09 13.70
C ARG A 19 2.88 16.03 12.66
N PHE A 20 4.05 15.51 13.03
CA PHE A 20 5.21 15.41 12.15
C PHE A 20 5.17 14.18 11.24
N ILE A 21 4.67 13.05 11.71
CA ILE A 21 4.57 11.81 10.92
C ILE A 21 3.77 12.03 9.63
N GLY A 22 2.65 12.77 9.67
CA GLY A 22 1.85 13.02 8.47
C GLY A 22 2.62 13.73 7.35
N ARG A 23 3.48 14.70 7.70
CA ARG A 23 4.34 15.41 6.73
C ARG A 23 5.40 14.51 6.15
N GLU A 24 5.98 13.66 6.97
CA GLU A 24 7.03 12.74 6.52
C GLU A 24 6.45 11.62 5.66
N MET A 25 5.26 11.11 6.00
CA MET A 25 4.53 10.16 5.15
C MET A 25 4.24 10.73 3.77
N GLU A 26 3.92 12.02 3.66
CA GLU A 26 3.67 12.66 2.37
C GLU A 26 4.95 12.88 1.56
N ARG A 27 6.08 13.18 2.21
CA ARG A 27 7.39 13.20 1.55
C ARG A 27 7.79 11.80 1.05
N VAL A 28 7.68 10.80 1.91
CA VAL A 28 8.01 9.41 1.58
C VAL A 28 7.10 8.89 0.47
N SER A 29 5.81 9.22 0.47
CA SER A 29 4.89 8.81 -0.59
C SER A 29 5.24 9.44 -1.94
N GLN A 30 5.69 10.69 -1.96
CA GLN A 30 6.20 11.35 -3.17
C GLN A 30 7.50 10.69 -3.65
N GLU A 31 8.44 10.37 -2.76
CA GLU A 31 9.67 9.66 -3.12
C GLU A 31 9.40 8.23 -3.64
N MET A 32 8.45 7.52 -3.05
CA MET A 32 8.02 6.20 -3.49
C MET A 32 7.22 6.25 -4.80
N SER A 33 6.47 7.31 -5.06
CA SER A 33 5.77 7.51 -6.34
C SER A 33 6.75 7.84 -7.47
N ALA A 34 7.84 8.55 -7.16
CA ALA A 34 8.89 8.88 -8.11
C ALA A 34 9.77 7.68 -8.49
N LYS A 35 9.84 6.66 -7.63
CA LYS A 35 10.46 5.37 -7.93
C LYS A 35 9.37 4.39 -8.33
N PRO A 36 9.08 4.18 -9.62
CA PRO A 36 8.20 3.11 -10.02
C PRO A 36 8.80 1.81 -9.52
N VAL A 37 8.27 1.28 -8.41
CA VAL A 37 8.51 -0.11 -8.04
C VAL A 37 7.91 -0.88 -9.20
N PRO A 38 8.71 -1.61 -9.99
CA PRO A 38 8.13 -2.49 -10.99
C PRO A 38 7.39 -3.56 -10.19
N ILE A 39 6.09 -3.36 -9.96
CA ILE A 39 5.20 -4.43 -9.57
C ILE A 39 5.40 -5.44 -10.70
N PRO A 40 5.96 -6.64 -10.44
CA PRO A 40 6.04 -7.64 -11.48
C PRO A 40 4.60 -7.99 -11.82
N VAL A 41 4.10 -7.37 -12.89
CA VAL A 41 2.82 -7.71 -13.47
C VAL A 41 3.04 -9.10 -14.06
N ARG A 42 2.93 -10.13 -13.22
CA ARG A 42 2.71 -11.52 -13.63
C ARG A 42 1.31 -11.67 -14.25
N ARG A 43 0.88 -10.70 -15.08
CA ARG A 43 -0.26 -10.85 -16.00
C ARG A 43 0.18 -11.17 -17.43
N ALA A 44 1.49 -11.24 -17.69
CA ALA A 44 1.99 -11.66 -18.99
C ALA A 44 1.65 -13.14 -19.32
N ASP A 45 1.31 -13.96 -18.32
CA ASP A 45 0.99 -15.39 -18.51
C ASP A 45 -0.47 -15.76 -18.17
N ALA A 46 -1.36 -14.77 -18.07
CA ALA A 46 -2.79 -15.07 -17.92
C ALA A 46 -3.36 -15.50 -19.28
N VAL A 47 -3.14 -16.77 -19.63
CA VAL A 47 -3.69 -17.40 -20.83
C VAL A 47 -5.19 -17.18 -20.84
N ARG A 48 -5.70 -16.41 -21.81
CA ARG A 48 -7.14 -16.13 -21.91
C ARG A 48 -7.83 -17.42 -22.30
N LEU A 49 -8.69 -17.93 -21.41
CA LEU A 49 -9.51 -19.09 -21.68
C LEU A 49 -10.77 -18.66 -22.44
N GLU A 50 -11.04 -19.31 -23.56
CA GLU A 50 -12.26 -19.13 -24.35
C GLU A 50 -13.11 -20.39 -24.24
N ARG A 51 -14.43 -20.23 -24.09
CA ARG A 51 -15.36 -21.36 -23.95
C ARG A 51 -15.63 -21.93 -25.34
N ASP A 52 -15.28 -23.20 -25.54
CA ASP A 52 -15.58 -23.93 -26.76
C ASP A 52 -17.12 -24.06 -26.91
N PRO A 53 -17.72 -23.57 -28.00
CA PRO A 53 -19.16 -23.60 -28.18
C PRO A 53 -19.71 -25.00 -28.49
N GLU A 54 -18.89 -25.94 -28.96
CA GLU A 54 -19.30 -27.31 -29.29
C GLU A 54 -19.21 -28.23 -28.06
N THR A 55 -18.17 -28.06 -27.24
CA THR A 55 -17.91 -28.94 -26.08
C THR A 55 -18.23 -28.30 -24.73
N GLY A 56 -18.39 -26.98 -24.69
CA GLY A 56 -18.62 -26.21 -23.46
C GLY A 56 -17.39 -26.05 -22.56
N VAL A 57 -16.25 -26.62 -22.94
CA VAL A 57 -15.00 -26.65 -22.17
C VAL A 57 -14.17 -25.40 -22.45
N TYR A 58 -13.59 -24.81 -21.42
CA TYR A 58 -12.68 -23.68 -21.55
C TYR A 58 -11.32 -24.12 -22.09
N ARG A 59 -10.87 -23.53 -23.19
CA ARG A 59 -9.58 -23.81 -23.83
C ARG A 59 -8.72 -22.55 -23.93
N PRO A 60 -7.38 -22.68 -23.82
CA PRO A 60 -6.48 -21.54 -23.99
C PRO A 60 -6.54 -20.99 -25.41
N ARG A 61 -6.85 -19.70 -25.54
CA ARG A 61 -6.78 -18.97 -26.80
C ARG A 61 -5.31 -18.67 -27.11
N ARG A 62 -4.74 -19.36 -28.11
CA ARG A 62 -3.41 -19.06 -28.66
C ARG A 62 -3.45 -17.80 -29.51
#